data_AF-A0A0M1LWD4-F1
#
_entry.id   AF-A0A0M1LWD4-F1
#
_cell.length_a   1.000
_cell.length_b   1.000
_cell.length_c   1.000
_cell.angle_alpha   90.00
_cell.angle_beta   90.00
_cell.angle_gamma   90.00
#
_symmetry.space_group_name_H-M   'P 1'
#
loop_
_entity.id
_entity.type
_entity.pdbx_description
1 polymer ?
#
loop_
_entity_poly.entity_id
_entity_poly.type
_entity_poly.pdbx_seq_one_letter_code
_entity_poly.pdbx_strand_id
1 'polypeptide(L)'
;MRDELPKSPLGRALEYAHKLLPSMRTFFESGALEILNNASERAIKPFVIGRKNWLFSNTPKGAKASALLYSIIETAKDKNVIVEK
;
A
#
# COMPACT_ATOMS: atom_id res chain seq x y z
N MET A 1 -19.95 -13.75 -18.98
CA MET A 1 -19.56 -13.17 -17.68
C MET A 1 -20.25 -11.82 -17.48
N ARG A 2 -21.57 -11.77 -17.63
CA ARG A 2 -22.39 -10.54 -17.50
C ARG A 2 -23.62 -10.76 -16.59
N ASP A 3 -23.65 -11.87 -15.86
CA ASP A 3 -24.84 -12.34 -15.12
C ASP A 3 -24.76 -12.09 -13.60
N GLU A 4 -23.74 -11.38 -13.12
CA GLU A 4 -23.68 -10.93 -11.74
C GLU A 4 -24.59 -9.70 -11.56
N LEU A 5 -25.52 -9.73 -10.60
CA LEU A 5 -26.24 -8.51 -10.21
C LEU A 5 -25.22 -7.43 -9.84
N PRO A 6 -25.24 -6.22 -10.44
CA PRO A 6 -24.17 -5.22 -10.29
C PRO A 6 -23.94 -4.74 -8.85
N LYS A 7 -24.91 -4.94 -7.94
CA LYS A 7 -24.81 -4.61 -6.52
C LYS A 7 -24.43 -5.78 -5.60
N SER A 8 -24.32 -6.99 -6.14
CA SER A 8 -23.88 -8.14 -5.36
C SER A 8 -22.43 -7.95 -4.88
N PRO A 9 -21.99 -8.59 -3.77
CA PRO A 9 -20.59 -8.55 -3.34
C PRO A 9 -19.61 -8.98 -4.45
N LEU A 10 -19.99 -10.01 -5.22
CA LEU A 10 -19.19 -10.51 -6.34
C LEU A 10 -19.15 -9.50 -7.50
N GLY A 11 -20.30 -8.93 -7.87
CA GLY A 11 -20.37 -7.87 -8.88
C GLY A 11 -19.50 -6.65 -8.53
N ARG A 12 -19.50 -6.22 -7.27
CA ARG A 12 -18.62 -5.13 -6.79
C ARG A 12 -17.15 -5.50 -6.84
N ALA A 13 -16.79 -6.73 -6.47
CA ALA A 13 -15.41 -7.20 -6.54
C ALA A 13 -14.91 -7.26 -7.99
N LEU A 14 -15.75 -7.73 -8.92
CA LEU A 14 -15.43 -7.77 -10.34
C LEU A 14 -15.29 -6.36 -10.92
N GLU A 15 -16.19 -5.44 -10.58
CA GLU A 15 -16.10 -4.04 -11.00
C GLU A 15 -14.82 -3.37 -10.47
N TYR A 16 -14.48 -3.62 -9.20
CA TYR A 16 -13.24 -3.14 -8.61
C TYR A 16 -12.00 -3.70 -9.33
N ALA A 17 -11.95 -5.01 -9.56
CA ALA A 17 -10.86 -5.64 -10.29
C ALA A 17 -10.74 -5.07 -11.71
N HIS A 18 -11.85 -4.92 -12.42
CA HIS A 18 -11.88 -4.34 -13.77
C HIS A 18 -11.32 -2.92 -13.81
N LYS A 19 -11.65 -2.06 -12.81
CA LYS A 19 -11.08 -0.71 -12.70
C LYS A 19 -9.58 -0.72 -12.40
N LEU A 20 -9.07 -1.74 -11.71
CA LEU A 20 -7.66 -1.88 -11.33
C LEU A 20 -6.78 -2.46 -12.45
N LEU A 21 -7.36 -3.23 -13.37
CA LEU A 21 -6.63 -3.91 -14.47
C LEU A 21 -5.67 -3.02 -15.28
N PRO A 22 -6.00 -1.76 -15.64
CA PRO A 22 -5.07 -0.91 -16.38
C PRO A 22 -3.77 -0.67 -15.62
N SER A 23 -3.84 -0.42 -14.31
CA SER A 23 -2.66 -0.21 -13.46
C SER A 23 -1.87 -1.51 -13.22
N MET A 24 -2.56 -2.65 -13.09
CA MET A 24 -1.87 -3.94 -12.96
C MET A 24 -1.12 -4.33 -14.23
N ARG A 25 -1.59 -3.88 -15.41
CA ARG A 25 -0.92 -4.17 -16.68
C ARG A 25 0.48 -3.54 -16.77
N THR A 26 0.74 -2.46 -16.04
CA THR A 26 2.05 -1.78 -16.02
C THR A 26 3.20 -2.70 -15.60
N PHE A 27 2.94 -3.77 -14.84
CA PHE A 27 3.94 -4.80 -14.56
C PHE A 27 4.47 -5.48 -15.85
N PHE A 28 3.64 -5.67 -16.87
CA PHE A 28 4.08 -6.24 -18.15
C PHE A 28 4.96 -5.27 -18.96
N GLU A 29 4.91 -3.98 -18.65
CA GLU A 29 5.70 -2.95 -19.31
C GLU A 29 7.08 -2.78 -18.66
N SER A 30 7.22 -3.14 -17.38
CA SER A 30 8.47 -2.98 -16.63
C SER A 30 8.72 -4.16 -15.69
N GLY A 31 9.76 -4.95 -15.99
CA GLY A 31 10.20 -6.07 -15.14
C GLY A 31 10.82 -5.66 -13.80
N ALA A 32 10.98 -4.34 -13.54
CA ALA A 32 11.43 -3.83 -12.25
C ALA A 32 10.30 -3.74 -11.21
N LEU A 33 9.05 -3.80 -11.64
CA LEU A 33 7.89 -3.81 -10.74
C LEU A 33 7.64 -5.24 -10.26
N GLU A 34 7.14 -5.41 -9.03
CA GLU A 34 6.64 -6.71 -8.56
C GLU A 34 5.14 -6.85 -8.92
N ILE A 35 4.68 -8.07 -9.23
CA ILE A 35 3.24 -8.35 -9.46
C ILE A 35 2.44 -8.15 -8.17
N LEU A 36 3.07 -8.43 -7.03
CA LEU A 36 2.45 -8.45 -5.73
C LEU A 36 2.85 -7.22 -4.93
N ASN A 37 1.93 -6.75 -4.09
CA ASN A 37 2.16 -5.58 -3.22
C ASN A 37 2.87 -5.92 -1.90
N ASN A 38 3.44 -7.14 -1.78
CA ASN A 38 3.97 -7.66 -0.52
C ASN A 38 5.10 -6.80 0.05
N ALA A 39 5.93 -6.21 -0.80
CA ALA A 39 6.97 -5.27 -0.36
C ALA A 39 6.37 -4.04 0.34
N SER A 40 5.40 -3.37 -0.29
CA SER A 40 4.75 -2.19 0.28
C SER A 40 3.96 -2.50 1.54
N GLU A 41 3.28 -3.65 1.59
CA GLU A 41 2.53 -4.09 2.79
C GLU A 41 3.45 -4.35 3.97
N ARG A 42 4.63 -4.94 3.73
CA ARG A 42 5.65 -5.11 4.77
C ARG A 42 6.19 -3.76 5.24
N ALA A 43 6.48 -2.84 4.32
CA ALA A 43 7.01 -1.51 4.64
C ALA A 43 6.04 -0.66 5.48
N ILE A 44 4.73 -0.75 5.25
CA ILE A 44 3.74 0.04 6.01
C ILE A 44 3.38 -0.59 7.36
N LYS A 45 3.65 -1.88 7.56
CA LYS A 45 3.23 -2.63 8.75
C LYS A 45 3.75 -2.03 10.08
N PRO A 46 5.02 -1.59 10.23
CA PRO A 46 5.51 -0.96 11.45
C PRO A 46 4.72 0.30 11.81
N PHE A 47 4.41 1.14 10.82
CA PHE A 47 3.60 2.34 11.01
C PHE A 47 2.19 2.01 11.50
N VAL A 48 1.53 1.02 10.88
CA VAL A 48 0.17 0.59 11.26
C VAL A 48 0.13 0.04 12.68
N ILE A 49 1.16 -0.71 13.09
CA ILE A 49 1.29 -1.21 14.46
C ILE A 49 1.51 -0.05 15.43
N GLY A 50 2.44 0.86 15.14
CA GLY A 50 2.72 2.04 15.96
C GLY A 50 1.50 2.95 16.15
N ARG A 51 0.69 3.11 15.10
CA ARG A 51 -0.56 3.90 15.15
C ARG A 51 -1.53 3.42 16.23
N LYS A 52 -1.57 2.11 16.55
CA LYS A 52 -2.42 1.59 17.64
C LYS A 52 -2.00 2.14 19.01
N ASN A 53 -0.73 2.51 19.19
CA ASN A 53 -0.20 3.05 20.43
C ASN A 53 -0.28 4.58 20.51
N TRP A 54 -0.50 5.27 19.39
CA TRP A 54 -0.60 6.74 19.32
C TRP A 54 -2.05 7.23 19.42
N LEU A 55 -2.75 6.82 20.49
CA LEU A 55 -4.20 7.05 20.67
C LEU A 55 -4.62 8.52 20.59
N PHE A 56 -3.72 9.45 20.93
CA PHE A 56 -3.98 10.90 20.95
C PHE A 56 -3.38 11.66 19.75
N SER A 57 -2.71 10.96 18.83
CA SER A 57 -2.14 11.58 17.62
C SER A 57 -3.14 11.51 16.46
N ASN A 58 -4.11 12.42 16.45
CA ASN A 58 -5.25 12.39 15.53
C ASN A 58 -5.33 13.57 14.54
N THR A 59 -4.27 14.37 14.40
CA THR A 59 -4.29 15.52 13.50
C THR A 59 -3.86 15.15 12.08
N PRO A 60 -4.49 15.70 11.02
CA PRO A 60 -4.05 15.47 9.63
C PRO A 60 -2.60 15.91 9.38
N LYS A 61 -2.17 17.00 10.03
CA LYS A 61 -0.79 17.49 9.96
C LYS A 61 0.20 16.48 10.56
N GLY A 62 -0.12 15.91 11.71
CA GLY A 62 0.68 14.86 12.35
C GLY A 62 0.75 13.61 11.48
N ALA A 63 -0.38 13.16 10.93
CA ALA A 63 -0.41 12.02 10.01
C ALA A 63 0.50 12.22 8.78
N LYS A 64 0.46 13.42 8.17
CA LYS A 64 1.33 13.76 7.03
C LYS A 64 2.82 13.78 7.41
N ALA A 65 3.15 14.37 8.57
CA ALA A 65 4.52 14.41 9.06
C ALA A 65 5.06 13.00 9.33
N SER A 66 4.27 12.14 9.98
CA SER A 66 4.66 10.75 10.23
C SER A 66 4.81 9.96 8.94
N ALA A 67 3.90 10.13 7.96
CA ALA A 67 4.02 9.47 6.67
C ALA A 67 5.33 9.84 5.95
N LEU A 68 5.71 11.12 5.95
CA LEU A 68 6.98 11.58 5.37
C LEU A 68 8.19 10.94 6.05
N LEU A 69 8.21 10.93 7.39
CA LEU A 69 9.32 10.36 8.15
C LEU A 69 9.48 8.85 7.91
N TYR A 70 8.39 8.10 7.97
CA TYR A 70 8.43 6.65 7.70
C TYR A 70 8.84 6.34 6.26
N SER A 71 8.39 7.12 5.28
CA SER A 71 8.83 6.96 3.88
C SER A 71 10.35 7.13 3.73
N ILE A 72 10.96 8.11 4.40
CA ILE A 72 12.42 8.33 4.36
C ILE A 72 13.14 7.14 5.01
N ILE A 73 12.67 6.70 6.18
CA ILE A 73 13.27 5.57 6.91
C ILE A 73 13.21 4.29 6.07
N GLU A 74 12.04 3.95 5.50
CA GLU A 74 11.90 2.73 4.70
C GLU A 74 12.71 2.80 3.40
N THR A 75 12.81 3.97 2.77
CA THR A 75 13.69 4.15 1.61
C THR A 75 15.16 3.93 1.97
N ALA A 76 15.60 4.43 3.13
CA ALA A 76 16.98 4.26 3.58
C ALA A 76 17.30 2.81 3.97
N LYS A 77 16.31 2.06 4.50
CA LYS A 77 16.39 0.61 4.72
C LYS A 77 16.50 -0.16 3.41
N ASP A 78 15.66 0.13 2.42
CA ASP A 78 15.71 -0.49 1.08
C ASP A 78 17.08 -0.30 0.41
N LYS A 79 17.68 0.88 0.59
CA LYS A 79 19.00 1.20 0.04
C LYS A 79 20.19 0.75 0.90
N ASN A 80 19.97 0.02 1.99
CA ASN A 80 21.00 -0.44 2.93
C ASN A 80 21.88 0.71 3.49
N VAL A 81 21.32 1.92 3.59
CA VAL A 81 22.03 3.09 4.15
C VAL A 81 21.98 3.07 5.68
N ILE A 82 20.98 2.39 6.25
CA ILE A 82 20.84 2.18 7.70
C ILE A 82 21.08 0.70 7.98
N VAL A 83 22.21 0.40 8.63
CA VAL A 83 22.47 -0.94 9.15
C VAL A 83 21.68 -1.07 10.45
N GLU A 84 20.51 -1.69 10.42
CA GLU A 84 19.92 -2.21 11.65
C GLU A 84 20.88 -3.28 12.20
N LYS A 85 21.38 -3.06 13.42
CA LYS A 85 22.24 -3.99 14.13
C LYS A 85 21.42 -5.09 14.78
#